data_AF-A0A953HHH9-F1
#
_entry.id   AF-A0A953HHH9-F1
#
_cell.length_a   1.000
_cell.length_b   1.000
_cell.length_c   1.000
_cell.angle_alpha   90.00
_cell.angle_beta   90.00
_cell.angle_gamma   90.00
#
_symmetry.space_group_name_H-M   'P 1'
#
loop_
_entity.id
_entity.type
_entity.pdbx_description
1 polymer ?
#
loop_
_entity_poly.entity_id
_entity_poly.type
_entity_poly.pdbx_seq_one_letter_code
_entity_poly.pdbx_strand_id
1 'polypeptide(L)' 'MSKHYQVEAMMTTSGASADERATCKPSQYGAVAKALLDAVTSGTKPGFPSEKLNTLIVNAAKDLKAGSGLVVLWSQ' A
#
# COMPACT_ATOMS: atom_id res chain seq x y z
N MET A 1 -17.10 -2.26 3.90
CA MET A 1 -16.48 -1.19 4.71
C MET A 1 -15.17 -0.82 4.06
N SER A 2 -14.85 0.47 3.96
CA SER A 2 -13.58 0.91 3.39
C SER A 2 -12.43 0.58 4.33
N LYS A 3 -11.39 -0.09 3.83
CA LYS A 3 -10.18 -0.37 4.60
C LYS A 3 -9.12 0.71 4.39
N HIS A 4 -8.45 1.10 5.47
CA HIS A 4 -7.34 2.03 5.48
C HIS A 4 -6.01 1.27 5.38
N TYR A 5 -5.35 1.42 4.24
CA TYR A 5 -4.05 0.86 3.95
C TYR A 5 -2.97 1.94 4.06
N GLN A 6 -2.06 1.81 5.03
CA GLN A 6 -0.95 2.73 5.24
C GLN A 6 0.38 2.11 4.80
N VAL A 7 1.12 2.84 3.98
CA VAL A 7 2.54 2.56 3.72
C VAL A 7 3.39 3.75 4.15
N GLU A 8 4.31 3.53 5.08
CA GLU A 8 5.13 4.58 5.69
C GLU A 8 6.50 4.06 6.15
N ALA A 9 7.47 4.95 6.36
CA ALA A 9 8.83 4.58 6.78
C ALA A 9 8.94 4.50 8.30
N MET A 10 8.25 5.42 8.98
CA MET A 10 8.20 5.53 10.43
C MET A 10 6.73 5.47 10.88
N MET A 11 6.47 5.03 12.11
CA MET A 11 5.11 4.98 12.63
C MET A 11 4.56 6.39 12.84
N THR A 12 3.39 6.67 12.27
CA THR A 12 2.67 7.94 12.44
C THR A 12 1.30 7.73 13.08
N THR A 13 0.62 8.82 13.45
CA THR A 13 -0.76 8.77 13.95
C THR A 13 -1.72 8.22 12.90
N SER A 14 -1.53 8.54 11.62
CA SER A 14 -2.28 7.93 10.51
C SER A 14 -2.04 6.42 10.45
N GLY A 15 -0.80 5.95 10.56
CA GLY A 15 -0.49 4.53 10.56
C GLY A 15 -0.99 3.77 11.79
N ALA A 16 -1.09 4.43 12.94
CA ALA A 16 -1.69 3.83 14.14
C ALA A 16 -3.20 3.62 13.99
N SER A 17 -3.86 4.44 13.18
CA SER A 17 -5.29 4.31 12.84
C SER A 17 -5.57 3.45 11.59
N ALA A 18 -4.55 2.85 10.98
CA ALA A 18 -4.70 2.04 9.78
C ALA A 18 -5.13 0.61 10.11
N ASP A 19 -6.02 0.05 9.28
CA ASP A 19 -6.38 -1.37 9.36
C ASP A 19 -5.20 -2.25 8.97
N GLU A 20 -4.47 -1.83 7.94
CA GLU A 20 -3.34 -2.56 7.37
C GLU A 20 -2.15 -1.62 7.17
N ARG A 21 -0.99 -2.04 7.65
CA ARG A 21 0.21 -1.21 7.67
C ARG A 21 1.44 -1.97 7.21
N ALA A 22 2.16 -1.42 6.24
CA ALA A 22 3.47 -1.91 5.81
C ALA A 22 4.54 -0.81 5.86
N THR A 23 5.78 -1.24 6.09
CA THR A 23 6.92 -0.34 6.11
C THR A 23 7.68 -0.42 4.79
N CYS A 24 8.04 0.72 4.20
CA CYS A 24 8.99 0.77 3.09
C CYS A 24 10.01 1.90 3.31
N LYS A 25 11.13 1.85 2.59
CA LYS A 25 12.10 2.97 2.62
C LYS A 25 11.48 4.20 1.95
N PRO A 26 11.82 5.44 2.38
CA PRO A 26 11.30 6.63 1.73
C PRO A 26 11.61 6.71 0.22
N SER A 27 12.80 6.25 -0.18
CA SER A 27 13.19 6.15 -1.58
C SER A 27 12.36 5.16 -2.41
N GLN A 28 11.55 4.32 -1.77
CA GLN A 28 10.74 3.30 -2.43
C GLN A 28 9.27 3.73 -2.63
N TYR A 29 8.82 4.88 -2.12
CA TYR A 29 7.42 5.28 -2.25
C TYR A 29 6.94 5.36 -3.71
N GLY A 30 7.76 5.92 -4.61
CA GLY A 30 7.43 5.96 -6.03
C GLY A 30 7.30 4.56 -6.66
N ALA A 31 8.16 3.64 -6.26
CA ALA A 31 8.07 2.24 -6.71
C ALA A 31 6.82 1.55 -6.15
N VAL A 32 6.44 1.82 -4.90
CA VAL A 32 5.22 1.28 -4.28
C VAL A 32 3.98 1.83 -4.98
N ALA A 33 3.93 3.13 -5.26
CA ALA A 33 2.83 3.77 -5.99
C ALA A 33 2.67 3.16 -7.39
N LYS A 34 3.78 2.97 -8.12
CA LYS A 34 3.78 2.30 -9.41
C LYS A 34 3.28 0.86 -9.30
N ALA A 35 3.78 0.09 -8.34
CA ALA A 35 3.39 -1.30 -8.15
C ALA A 35 1.90 -1.43 -7.79
N LEU A 36 1.35 -0.49 -7.00
CA LEU A 36 -0.09 -0.42 -6.73
C LEU A 36 -0.87 -0.12 -8.00
N LEU A 37 -0.44 0.86 -8.80
CA LEU A 37 -1.09 1.18 -10.07
C LEU A 37 -1.07 0.00 -11.04
N ASP A 38 0.06 -0.69 -11.18
CA ASP A 38 0.18 -1.87 -12.03
C ASP A 38 -0.70 -3.02 -11.51
N ALA A 39 -0.79 -3.21 -10.19
CA ALA A 39 -1.70 -4.20 -9.59
C ALA A 39 -3.18 -3.85 -9.83
N VAL A 40 -3.53 -2.56 -9.83
CA VAL A 40 -4.89 -2.07 -10.11
C VAL A 40 -5.21 -2.11 -11.62
N THR A 41 -4.27 -1.85 -12.51
CA THR A 41 -4.57 -1.80 -13.95
C THR A 41 -4.44 -3.17 -14.61
N SER A 42 -3.32 -3.87 -14.40
CA SER A 42 -2.99 -5.12 -15.07
C SER A 42 -2.96 -6.34 -14.15
N GLY A 43 -3.09 -6.17 -12.83
CA GLY A 43 -3.00 -7.28 -11.87
C GLY A 43 -1.57 -7.77 -11.63
N THR A 44 -0.57 -6.98 -12.00
CA THR A 44 0.85 -7.30 -11.81
C THR A 44 1.16 -7.46 -10.33
N LYS A 45 1.91 -8.51 -9.98
CA LYS A 45 2.33 -8.74 -8.60
C LYS A 45 3.53 -7.84 -8.23
N PRO A 46 3.50 -7.17 -7.08
CA PRO A 46 4.63 -6.41 -6.56
C PRO A 46 5.78 -7.36 -6.17
N GLY A 47 7.02 -6.88 -6.34
CA GLY A 47 8.25 -7.66 -6.14
C GLY A 47 9.18 -7.07 -5.08
N PHE A 48 8.65 -6.52 -3.98
CA PHE A 48 9.48 -5.98 -2.91
C PHE A 48 10.08 -7.09 -2.04
N PRO A 49 11.21 -6.84 -1.34
CA PRO A 49 11.77 -7.79 -0.39
C PRO A 49 10.85 -8.08 0.81
N SER A 50 9.95 -7.14 1.15
CA SER A 50 9.00 -7.31 2.23
C SER A 50 7.74 -8.02 1.73
N GLU A 51 7.52 -9.23 2.20
CA GLU A 51 6.29 -9.99 1.91
C GLU A 51 5.04 -9.25 2.41
N LYS A 52 5.13 -8.62 3.59
CA LYS A 52 4.03 -7.82 4.15
C LYS A 52 3.62 -6.67 3.22
N LEU A 53 4.61 -5.98 2.63
CA LEU A 53 4.36 -4.91 1.67
C LEU A 53 3.70 -5.43 0.39
N ASN A 54 4.18 -6.57 -0.13
CA ASN A 54 3.59 -7.19 -1.32
C ASN A 54 2.13 -7.60 -1.10
N THR A 55 1.86 -8.27 0.02
CA THR A 55 0.49 -8.68 0.40
C THR A 55 -0.43 -7.48 0.59
N LEU A 56 0.06 -6.42 1.24
CA LEU A 56 -0.69 -5.17 1.41
C LEU A 56 -1.06 -4.57 0.06
N ILE A 57 -0.11 -4.42 -0.87
CA ILE A 57 -0.36 -3.85 -2.20
C ILE A 57 -1.37 -4.69 -3.00
N VAL A 58 -1.29 -6.02 -2.93
CA VAL A 58 -2.23 -6.91 -3.62
C VAL A 58 -3.65 -6.78 -3.06
N ASN A 59 -3.79 -6.71 -1.74
CA ASN A 59 -5.10 -6.55 -1.09
C ASN A 59 -5.67 -5.15 -1.36
N ALA A 60 -4.84 -4.12 -1.22
CA ALA A 60 -5.20 -2.75 -1.53
C ALA A 60 -5.67 -2.59 -2.99
N ALA A 61 -4.99 -3.23 -3.95
CA ALA A 61 -5.39 -3.20 -5.35
C ALA A 61 -6.76 -3.88 -5.61
N LYS A 62 -7.05 -4.98 -4.92
CA LYS A 62 -8.37 -5.65 -5.00
C LYS A 62 -9.47 -4.78 -4.43
N ASP A 63 -9.23 -4.18 -3.27
CA ASP A 63 -10.24 -3.34 -2.59
C ASP A 63 -10.44 -2.01 -3.31
N LEU A 64 -9.40 -1.44 -3.93
CA LEU A 64 -9.52 -0.27 -4.82
C LEU A 64 -10.37 -0.59 -6.07
N LYS A 65 -10.16 -1.75 -6.70
CA LYS A 65 -10.99 -2.21 -7.83
C LYS A 65 -12.45 -2.39 -7.45
N ALA A 66 -12.71 -2.86 -6.23
CA ALA A 66 -14.06 -3.02 -5.69
C ALA A 66 -14.69 -1.68 -5.25
N GLY A 67 -13.94 -0.57 -5.26
CA GLY A 67 -14.40 0.74 -4.80
C GLY A 67 -14.48 0.88 -3.28
N SER A 68 -13.79 0.03 -2.52
CA SER A 68 -13.89 -0.07 -1.05
C SER A 68 -12.54 -0.01 -0.33
N GLY A 69 -11.53 0.65 -0.90
CA GLY A 69 -10.21 0.79 -0.28
C GLY A 69 -9.71 2.23 -0.33
N LEU A 70 -9.06 2.69 0.74
CA LEU A 70 -8.27 3.91 0.77
C LEU A 70 -6.80 3.53 0.99
N VAL A 71 -5.92 4.01 0.12
CA VAL A 71 -4.47 3.79 0.25
C VAL A 71 -3.77 5.12 0.47
N VAL A 72 -3.04 5.20 1.58
CA VAL A 72 -2.28 6.39 1.96
C VAL A 72 -0.80 6.04 1.90
N LEU A 73 -0.09 6.75 1.03
CA LEU A 73 1.36 6.73 0.89
C LEU A 73 1.89 8.00 1.53
N TRP A 74 2.58 7.87 2.64
CA TRP A 74 3.13 9.03 3.31
C TRP A 74 4.53 9.33 2.79
N SER A 75 4.79 10.59 2.44
CA SER A 75 6.08 11.10 2.00
C SER A 75 6.42 12.30 2.90
N GLN A 76 7.40 12.17 3.79
CA GLN A 76 8.13 13.34 4.30
C GLN A 76 9.31 13.62 3.38
#